data_AF-A0A485LKA3-F1
#
_entry.id   AF-A0A485LKA3-F1
#
_cell.length_a   1.000
_cell.length_b   1.000
_cell.length_c   1.000
_cell.angle_alpha   90.00
_cell.angle_beta   90.00
_cell.angle_gamma   90.00
#
_symmetry.space_group_name_H-M   'P 1'
#
loop_
_entity.id
_entity.type
_entity.pdbx_description
1 polymer ?
#
loop_
_entity_poly.entity_id
_entity_poly.type
_entity_poly.pdbx_seq_one_letter_code
_entity_poly.pdbx_strand_id
1 'polypeptide(L)'
;MIRQFTNIVSAGGFSRLGRIHRRIAEHYPSPVVDTLMRDGVVRPTTTPKLLCILTSACTPDAGGHIDLRELHSGVQHAMQLSLDTLFSPSMMAFAANDGRTADEDASAANDRLQEICSPRLHKNLIGFVERQVKASKDWRAVPQPIDHCAIIDAMFEEHDEGDQLTFCIAVTAPFTTLPYEKEPVDAVVDDPIMPASKGFSASAPEPPAADDGDATTSALPDGELQILASFKTNVRENGELDWKIDDMLITGLTKSST
;
A
#
# COMPACT_ATOMS: atom_id res chain seq x y z
N MET A 1 -22.91 14.78 -22.04
CA MET A 1 -23.72 13.55 -21.95
C MET A 1 -23.10 12.34 -22.64
N ILE A 2 -22.73 12.39 -23.93
CA ILE A 2 -22.18 11.20 -24.64
C ILE A 2 -20.87 10.66 -24.01
N ARG A 3 -19.95 11.53 -23.58
CA ARG A 3 -18.72 11.11 -22.86
C ARG A 3 -18.96 10.51 -21.47
N GLN A 4 -20.07 10.87 -20.80
CA GLN A 4 -20.42 10.31 -19.49
C GLN A 4 -21.00 8.90 -19.63
N PHE A 5 -21.67 8.62 -20.75
CA PHE A 5 -22.12 7.28 -21.12
C PHE A 5 -20.95 6.35 -21.42
N THR A 6 -19.87 6.84 -22.02
CA THR A 6 -18.69 6.00 -22.36
C THR A 6 -17.99 5.45 -21.12
N ASN A 7 -17.92 6.22 -20.03
CA ASN A 7 -17.31 5.76 -18.77
C ASN A 7 -18.19 4.75 -18.01
N ILE A 8 -19.50 4.83 -18.16
CA ILE A 8 -20.44 3.82 -17.64
C ILE A 8 -20.31 2.51 -18.43
N VAL A 9 -20.02 2.60 -19.73
CA VAL A 9 -19.79 1.44 -20.59
C VAL A 9 -18.47 0.73 -20.25
N SER A 10 -17.42 1.45 -19.81
CA SER A 10 -16.16 0.86 -19.35
C SER A 10 -16.20 0.28 -17.92
N ALA A 11 -17.31 0.40 -17.20
CA ALA A 11 -17.50 -0.13 -15.84
C ALA A 11 -18.55 -1.26 -15.80
N GLY A 12 -18.57 -2.12 -16.81
CA GLY A 12 -19.47 -3.29 -16.88
C GLY A 12 -20.78 -3.09 -17.65
N GLY A 13 -20.96 -2.00 -18.39
CA GLY A 13 -22.04 -1.85 -19.38
C GLY A 13 -23.46 -1.60 -18.83
N PHE A 14 -24.36 -1.15 -19.72
CA PHE A 14 -25.76 -0.83 -19.40
C PHE A 14 -26.60 -2.04 -18.95
N SER A 15 -26.22 -3.25 -19.38
CA SER A 15 -26.81 -4.53 -18.97
C SER A 15 -26.73 -4.76 -17.45
N ARG A 16 -25.66 -4.25 -16.83
CA ARG A 16 -25.35 -4.45 -15.41
C ARG A 16 -26.03 -3.45 -14.50
N LEU A 17 -26.15 -2.20 -14.95
CA LEU A 17 -26.93 -1.16 -14.27
C LEU A 17 -28.36 -1.63 -13.97
N GLY A 18 -29.01 -2.34 -14.90
CA GLY A 18 -30.35 -2.88 -14.69
C GLY A 18 -30.45 -3.88 -13.53
N ARG A 19 -29.42 -4.70 -13.29
CA ARG A 19 -29.38 -5.70 -12.20
C ARG A 19 -28.95 -5.09 -10.86
N ILE A 20 -28.03 -4.15 -10.90
CA ILE A 20 -27.38 -3.57 -9.71
C ILE A 20 -28.17 -2.37 -9.15
N HIS A 21 -28.98 -1.68 -9.95
CA HIS A 21 -29.71 -0.48 -9.54
C HIS A 21 -30.53 -0.67 -8.26
N ARG A 22 -31.19 -1.83 -8.12
CA ARG A 22 -31.95 -2.18 -6.91
C ARG A 22 -31.05 -2.27 -5.67
N ARG A 23 -29.89 -2.92 -5.79
CA ARG A 23 -28.91 -3.05 -4.68
C ARG A 23 -28.30 -1.71 -4.30
N ILE A 24 -28.03 -0.83 -5.26
CA ILE A 24 -27.57 0.55 -4.97
C ILE A 24 -28.64 1.30 -4.17
N ALA A 25 -29.90 1.22 -4.57
CA ALA A 25 -30.98 1.88 -3.85
C ALA A 25 -31.18 1.33 -2.42
N GLU A 26 -30.94 0.02 -2.23
CA GLU A 26 -31.07 -0.67 -0.95
C GLU A 26 -29.89 -0.37 0.00
N HIS A 27 -28.65 -0.39 -0.48
CA HIS A 27 -27.44 -0.29 0.35
C HIS A 27 -26.79 1.10 0.35
N TYR A 28 -26.97 1.86 -0.73
CA TYR A 28 -26.39 3.18 -0.91
C TYR A 28 -27.45 4.24 -1.28
N PRO A 29 -28.51 4.41 -0.46
CA PRO A 29 -29.45 5.50 -0.66
C PRO A 29 -28.75 6.86 -0.47
N SER A 30 -29.33 7.94 -1.02
CA SER A 30 -28.73 9.29 -0.98
C SER A 30 -28.18 9.70 0.40
N PRO A 31 -28.90 9.51 1.53
CA PRO A 31 -28.37 9.92 2.83
C PRO A 31 -27.09 9.18 3.24
N VAL A 32 -26.96 7.92 2.84
CA VAL A 32 -25.75 7.11 3.11
C VAL A 32 -24.59 7.63 2.27
N VAL A 33 -24.83 7.86 0.98
CA VAL A 33 -23.81 8.40 0.06
C VAL A 33 -23.34 9.78 0.51
N ASP A 34 -24.26 10.66 0.91
CA ASP A 34 -23.94 11.99 1.44
C ASP A 34 -23.08 11.91 2.70
N THR A 35 -23.33 10.91 3.56
CA THR A 35 -22.54 10.68 4.77
C THR A 35 -21.15 10.13 4.42
N LEU A 36 -21.04 9.20 3.48
CA LEU A 36 -19.74 8.69 2.99
C LEU A 36 -18.87 9.79 2.39
N MET A 37 -19.48 10.72 1.66
CA MET A 37 -18.78 11.88 1.09
C MET A 37 -18.39 12.90 2.15
N ARG A 38 -19.27 13.16 3.13
CA ARG A 38 -18.99 14.08 4.24
C ARG A 38 -17.84 13.59 5.11
N ASP A 39 -17.81 12.28 5.40
CA ASP A 39 -16.79 11.66 6.23
C ASP A 39 -15.47 11.47 5.47
N GLY A 40 -15.42 11.78 4.17
CA GLY A 40 -14.22 11.67 3.35
C GLY A 40 -13.89 10.24 2.89
N VAL A 41 -14.74 9.26 3.20
CA VAL A 41 -14.58 7.85 2.77
C VAL A 41 -14.57 7.76 1.25
N VAL A 42 -15.48 8.49 0.60
CA VAL A 42 -15.62 8.53 -0.86
C VAL A 42 -15.45 9.97 -1.33
N ARG A 43 -14.47 10.23 -2.19
CA ARG A 43 -14.15 11.57 -2.70
C ARG A 43 -13.97 11.59 -4.21
N PRO A 44 -15.01 11.29 -4.99
CA PRO A 44 -14.94 11.18 -6.43
C PRO A 44 -14.79 12.57 -7.04
N THR A 45 -13.94 12.69 -8.07
CA THR A 45 -13.75 13.97 -8.77
C THR A 45 -14.93 14.35 -9.66
N THR A 46 -15.78 13.39 -10.01
CA THR A 46 -16.94 13.62 -10.87
C THR A 46 -18.08 12.65 -10.50
N THR A 47 -19.34 13.03 -10.80
CA THR A 47 -20.52 12.17 -10.58
C THR A 47 -20.42 10.80 -11.28
N PRO A 48 -19.91 10.67 -12.52
CA PRO A 48 -19.71 9.35 -13.12
C PRO A 48 -18.81 8.43 -12.29
N LYS A 49 -17.72 8.95 -11.70
CA LYS A 49 -16.84 8.14 -10.84
C LYS A 49 -17.55 7.70 -9.56
N LEU A 50 -18.39 8.57 -8.98
CA LEU A 50 -19.25 8.18 -7.87
C LEU A 50 -20.14 6.99 -8.25
N LEU A 51 -20.78 7.06 -9.42
CA LEU A 51 -21.59 5.95 -9.91
C LEU A 51 -20.77 4.67 -10.11
N CYS A 52 -19.56 4.77 -10.68
CA CYS A 52 -18.66 3.63 -10.82
C CYS A 52 -18.37 2.98 -9.47
N ILE A 53 -18.01 3.77 -8.45
CA ILE A 53 -17.77 3.29 -7.07
C ILE A 53 -18.98 2.53 -6.53
N LEU A 54 -20.18 3.12 -6.61
CA LEU A 54 -21.39 2.52 -6.08
C LEU A 54 -21.78 1.23 -6.83
N THR A 55 -21.68 1.24 -8.16
CA THR A 55 -21.95 0.06 -8.98
C THR A 55 -20.93 -1.05 -8.71
N SER A 56 -19.66 -0.69 -8.53
CA SER A 56 -18.57 -1.60 -8.20
C SER A 56 -18.77 -2.23 -6.83
N ALA A 57 -19.19 -1.46 -5.82
CA ALA A 57 -19.47 -1.98 -4.49
C ALA A 57 -20.64 -2.99 -4.46
N CYS A 58 -21.61 -2.84 -5.36
CA CYS A 58 -22.79 -3.71 -5.44
C CYS A 58 -22.63 -4.88 -6.44
N THR A 59 -21.42 -5.05 -6.97
CA THR A 59 -21.01 -6.10 -7.92
C THR A 59 -21.23 -7.53 -7.45
N PRO A 60 -20.81 -7.93 -6.23
CA PRO A 60 -20.70 -9.35 -5.91
C PRO A 60 -22.04 -10.09 -6.05
N ASP A 61 -22.05 -11.20 -6.79
CA ASP A 61 -23.30 -11.88 -7.16
C ASP A 61 -23.94 -12.69 -6.03
N ALA A 62 -23.19 -13.01 -4.96
CA ALA A 62 -23.63 -13.78 -3.79
C ALA A 62 -24.64 -13.05 -2.86
N GLY A 63 -25.39 -12.06 -3.38
CA GLY A 63 -26.36 -11.28 -2.62
C GLY A 63 -25.77 -10.29 -1.62
N GLY A 64 -24.43 -10.20 -1.56
CA GLY A 64 -23.70 -9.23 -0.74
C GLY A 64 -23.42 -7.92 -1.47
N HIS A 65 -23.05 -6.91 -0.68
CA HIS A 65 -22.44 -5.67 -1.16
C HIS A 65 -21.11 -5.50 -0.41
N ILE A 66 -20.17 -4.82 -1.02
CA ILE A 66 -18.94 -4.40 -0.34
C ILE A 66 -19.32 -3.16 0.47
N ASP A 67 -19.10 -3.18 1.79
CA ASP A 67 -19.22 -1.99 2.62
C ASP A 67 -18.02 -1.06 2.35
N LEU A 68 -18.30 0.12 1.81
CA LEU A 68 -17.27 1.11 1.47
C LEU A 68 -16.51 1.63 2.69
N ARG A 69 -17.09 1.60 3.90
CA ARG A 69 -16.39 2.00 5.14
C ARG A 69 -15.44 0.92 5.60
N GLU A 70 -15.86 -0.33 5.55
CA GLU A 70 -15.01 -1.47 5.89
C GLU A 70 -13.84 -1.55 4.91
N LEU A 71 -14.13 -1.44 3.60
CA LEU A 71 -13.11 -1.38 2.57
C LEU A 71 -12.13 -0.23 2.81
N HIS A 72 -12.63 0.96 3.11
CA HIS A 72 -11.79 2.14 3.40
C HIS A 72 -10.86 1.92 4.59
N SER A 73 -11.38 1.37 5.70
CA SER A 73 -10.56 1.05 6.88
C SER A 73 -9.50 -0.01 6.56
N GLY A 74 -9.87 -1.07 5.84
CA GLY A 74 -8.94 -2.13 5.46
C GLY A 74 -7.84 -1.63 4.52
N VAL A 75 -8.21 -0.83 3.53
CA VAL A 75 -7.28 -0.16 2.61
C VAL A 75 -6.35 0.77 3.35
N GLN A 76 -6.85 1.61 4.25
CA GLN A 76 -6.01 2.54 5.01
C GLN A 76 -4.97 1.76 5.83
N HIS A 77 -5.38 0.67 6.47
CA HIS A 77 -4.46 -0.19 7.22
C HIS A 77 -3.41 -0.87 6.32
N ALA A 78 -3.84 -1.46 5.20
CA ALA A 78 -2.94 -2.09 4.24
C ALA A 78 -1.93 -1.08 3.65
N MET A 79 -2.38 0.16 3.37
CA MET A 79 -1.52 1.24 2.91
C MET A 79 -0.50 1.65 3.97
N GLN A 80 -0.90 1.79 5.23
CA GLN A 80 0.03 2.11 6.31
C GLN A 80 1.13 1.05 6.42
N LEU A 81 0.75 -0.23 6.49
CA LEU A 81 1.70 -1.34 6.55
C LEU A 81 2.64 -1.39 5.33
N SER A 82 2.10 -1.11 4.14
CA SER A 82 2.87 -1.09 2.90
C SER A 82 3.90 0.04 2.90
N LEU A 83 3.52 1.24 3.36
CA LEU A 83 4.43 2.38 3.47
C LEU A 83 5.50 2.13 4.53
N ASP A 84 5.12 1.64 5.71
CA ASP A 84 6.06 1.34 6.79
C ASP A 84 7.09 0.29 6.34
N THR A 85 6.65 -0.73 5.58
CA THR A 85 7.53 -1.75 5.00
C THR A 85 8.43 -1.16 3.92
N LEU A 86 7.87 -0.35 3.00
CA LEU A 86 8.61 0.24 1.87
C LEU A 86 9.73 1.20 2.33
N PHE A 87 9.47 1.99 3.37
CA PHE A 87 10.41 2.97 3.92
C PHE A 87 11.22 2.44 5.12
N SER A 88 11.09 1.14 5.42
CA SER A 88 11.86 0.48 6.48
C SER A 88 13.36 0.46 6.17
N PRO A 89 14.22 0.45 7.21
CA PRO A 89 15.67 0.27 7.02
C PRO A 89 15.98 -1.03 6.28
N SER A 90 15.30 -2.12 6.63
CA SER A 90 15.51 -3.45 6.04
C SER A 90 15.20 -3.48 4.54
N MET A 91 14.13 -2.81 4.09
CA MET A 91 13.81 -2.72 2.66
C MET A 91 14.81 -1.84 1.89
N MET A 92 15.29 -0.77 2.52
CA MET A 92 16.34 0.05 1.91
C MET A 92 17.68 -0.67 1.83
N ALA A 93 18.03 -1.49 2.83
CA ALA A 93 19.19 -2.37 2.80
C ALA A 93 19.04 -3.45 1.70
N PHE A 94 17.86 -4.06 1.60
CA PHE A 94 17.53 -5.00 0.53
C PHE A 94 17.73 -4.37 -0.86
N ALA A 95 17.19 -3.17 -1.09
CA ALA A 95 17.33 -2.43 -2.33
C ALA A 95 18.76 -1.91 -2.57
N ALA A 96 19.51 -1.58 -1.52
CA ALA A 96 20.90 -1.15 -1.62
C ALA A 96 21.83 -2.25 -2.11
N ASN A 97 21.48 -3.51 -1.85
CA ASN A 97 22.27 -4.71 -2.14
C ASN A 97 21.76 -5.49 -3.37
N ASP A 98 21.02 -4.82 -4.28
CA ASP A 98 20.43 -5.43 -5.49
C ASP A 98 19.59 -6.70 -5.19
N GLY A 99 18.91 -6.72 -4.03
CA GLY A 99 18.08 -7.85 -3.58
C GLY A 99 18.87 -9.08 -3.13
N ARG A 100 20.20 -8.99 -3.00
CA ARG A 100 21.05 -10.03 -2.43
C ARG A 100 21.43 -9.64 -1.01
N THR A 101 20.62 -10.05 -0.05
CA THR A 101 20.93 -9.86 1.37
C THR A 101 20.93 -11.21 2.08
N ALA A 102 21.88 -11.37 3.00
CA ALA A 102 21.88 -12.48 3.95
C ALA A 102 21.05 -12.17 5.21
N ASP A 103 20.55 -10.94 5.31
CA ASP A 103 19.72 -10.47 6.43
C ASP A 103 18.30 -11.03 6.32
N GLU A 104 17.91 -11.81 7.33
CA GLU A 104 16.59 -12.43 7.44
C GLU A 104 15.47 -11.37 7.53
N ASP A 105 15.73 -10.22 8.16
CA ASP A 105 14.74 -9.15 8.33
C ASP A 105 14.43 -8.45 7.00
N ALA A 106 15.45 -8.24 6.18
CA ALA A 106 15.32 -7.69 4.83
C ALA A 106 14.62 -8.66 3.87
N SER A 107 14.86 -9.97 4.01
CA SER A 107 14.10 -10.99 3.27
C SER A 107 12.63 -11.02 3.70
N ALA A 108 12.35 -11.02 5.00
CA ALA A 108 10.99 -11.03 5.53
C ALA A 108 10.19 -9.78 5.11
N ALA A 109 10.83 -8.61 5.06
CA ALA A 109 10.21 -7.39 4.56
C ALA A 109 9.84 -7.49 3.06
N ASN A 110 10.71 -8.10 2.25
CA ASN A 110 10.43 -8.38 0.85
C ASN A 110 9.26 -9.37 0.66
N ASP A 111 9.22 -10.44 1.46
CA ASP A 111 8.17 -11.46 1.38
C ASP A 111 6.80 -10.87 1.74
N ARG A 112 6.73 -10.07 2.81
CA ARG A 112 5.51 -9.31 3.16
C ARG A 112 5.05 -8.41 2.04
N LEU A 113 5.97 -7.72 1.36
CA LEU A 113 5.61 -6.86 0.23
C LEU A 113 5.03 -7.71 -0.91
N GLN A 114 5.63 -8.86 -1.24
CA GLN A 114 5.13 -9.77 -2.28
C GLN A 114 3.74 -10.35 -1.97
N GLU A 115 3.40 -10.56 -0.71
CA GLU A 115 2.08 -11.04 -0.31
C GLU A 115 0.99 -9.98 -0.59
N ILE A 116 1.29 -8.71 -0.34
CA ILE A 116 0.32 -7.61 -0.35
C ILE A 116 0.13 -7.01 -1.75
N CYS A 117 1.16 -7.02 -2.61
CA CYS A 117 1.09 -6.40 -3.94
C CYS A 117 1.23 -7.38 -5.12
N SER A 118 0.80 -6.92 -6.30
CA SER A 118 0.96 -7.69 -7.53
C SER A 118 2.45 -7.86 -7.89
N PRO A 119 2.84 -8.94 -8.58
CA PRO A 119 4.25 -9.16 -8.96
C PRO A 119 4.82 -8.00 -9.80
N ARG A 120 3.97 -7.37 -10.61
CA ARG A 120 4.35 -6.19 -11.40
C ARG A 120 4.61 -4.98 -10.50
N LEU A 121 3.72 -4.73 -9.53
CA LEU A 121 3.90 -3.62 -8.60
C LEU A 121 5.12 -3.82 -7.72
N HIS A 122 5.31 -5.02 -7.18
CA HIS A 122 6.49 -5.38 -6.38
C HIS A 122 7.78 -4.94 -7.07
N LYS A 123 7.97 -5.33 -8.34
CA LYS A 123 9.15 -4.94 -9.13
C LYS A 123 9.29 -3.41 -9.26
N ASN A 124 8.18 -2.71 -9.49
CA ASN A 124 8.20 -1.24 -9.60
C ASN A 124 8.56 -0.56 -8.28
N LEU A 125 8.10 -1.12 -7.16
CA LEU A 125 8.37 -0.62 -5.81
C LEU A 125 9.83 -0.83 -5.40
N ILE A 126 10.39 -2.01 -5.67
CA ILE A 126 11.83 -2.24 -5.45
C ILE A 126 12.66 -1.22 -6.25
N GLY A 127 12.36 -1.04 -7.54
CA GLY A 127 13.04 -0.03 -8.36
C GLY A 127 12.81 1.41 -7.88
N PHE A 128 11.70 1.71 -7.20
CA PHE A 128 11.48 2.99 -6.55
C PHE A 128 12.38 3.16 -5.31
N VAL A 129 12.46 2.16 -4.43
CA VAL A 129 13.31 2.19 -3.24
C VAL A 129 14.78 2.32 -3.64
N GLU A 130 15.24 1.58 -4.66
CA GLU A 130 16.60 1.72 -5.19
C GLU A 130 16.93 3.15 -5.64
N ARG A 131 15.98 3.83 -6.30
CA ARG A 131 16.15 5.23 -6.71
C ARG A 131 16.22 6.15 -5.50
N GLN A 132 15.40 5.90 -4.48
CA GLN A 132 15.41 6.66 -3.23
C GLN A 132 16.75 6.49 -2.49
N VAL A 133 17.25 5.27 -2.31
CA VAL A 133 18.55 5.01 -1.68
C VAL A 133 19.68 5.75 -2.42
N LYS A 134 19.66 5.74 -3.76
CA LYS A 134 20.65 6.47 -4.58
C LYS A 134 20.54 8.00 -4.45
N ALA A 135 19.33 8.53 -4.34
CA ALA A 135 19.07 9.97 -4.28
C ALA A 135 19.27 10.56 -2.89
N SER A 136 18.89 9.82 -1.84
CA SER A 136 18.75 10.35 -0.49
C SER A 136 20.02 10.24 0.35
N LYS A 137 21.01 9.41 -0.06
CA LYS A 137 22.38 9.19 0.47
C LYS A 137 22.55 9.09 2.00
N ASP A 138 22.08 10.08 2.75
CA ASP A 138 22.27 10.28 4.19
C ASP A 138 20.94 10.39 4.94
N TRP A 139 19.78 10.33 4.27
CA TRP A 139 18.47 10.44 4.91
C TRP A 139 17.45 9.43 4.37
N ARG A 140 16.44 9.14 5.19
CA ARG A 140 15.26 8.36 4.84
C ARG A 140 13.99 9.07 5.26
N ALA A 141 12.93 8.91 4.48
CA ALA A 141 11.59 9.28 4.92
C ALA A 141 11.05 8.20 5.85
N VAL A 142 10.38 8.62 6.91
CA VAL A 142 9.58 7.79 7.80
C VAL A 142 8.14 8.27 7.69
N PRO A 143 7.27 7.50 7.01
CA PRO A 143 5.84 7.80 6.95
C PRO A 143 5.27 7.92 8.35
N GLN A 144 4.45 8.94 8.56
CA GLN A 144 3.62 9.13 9.74
C GLN A 144 2.22 8.55 9.46
N PRO A 145 1.35 8.43 10.47
CA PRO A 145 -0.01 7.93 10.27
C PRO A 145 -0.73 8.67 9.14
N ILE A 146 -1.44 7.91 8.28
CA ILE A 146 -2.20 8.47 7.15
C ILE A 146 -3.23 9.52 7.63
N ASP A 147 -3.10 10.75 7.12
CA ASP A 147 -3.99 11.87 7.41
C ASP A 147 -5.28 11.80 6.58
N HIS A 148 -5.15 11.43 5.30
CA HIS A 148 -6.27 11.34 4.38
C HIS A 148 -6.21 10.05 3.58
N CYS A 149 -7.34 9.34 3.53
CA CYS A 149 -7.55 8.19 2.67
C CYS A 149 -8.96 8.31 2.09
N ALA A 150 -9.10 8.20 0.77
CA ALA A 150 -10.40 8.30 0.12
C ALA A 150 -10.49 7.43 -1.13
N ILE A 151 -11.65 6.81 -1.34
CA ILE A 151 -11.98 6.10 -2.57
C ILE A 151 -12.37 7.15 -3.62
N ILE A 152 -11.62 7.22 -4.71
CA ILE A 152 -11.78 8.26 -5.73
C ILE A 152 -12.34 7.73 -7.06
N ASP A 153 -12.20 6.43 -7.31
CA ASP A 153 -12.71 5.76 -8.49
C ASP A 153 -12.89 4.25 -8.25
N ALA A 154 -13.62 3.60 -9.14
CA ALA A 154 -13.66 2.15 -9.19
C ALA A 154 -13.90 1.67 -10.62
N MET A 155 -13.48 0.45 -10.90
CA MET A 155 -13.63 -0.19 -12.19
C MET A 155 -13.98 -1.65 -12.00
N PHE A 156 -14.78 -2.16 -12.93
CA PHE A 156 -15.14 -3.56 -13.01
C PHE A 156 -14.87 -4.04 -14.42
N GLU A 157 -14.18 -5.16 -14.55
CA GLU A 157 -13.82 -5.77 -15.82
C GLU A 157 -14.29 -7.22 -15.83
N GLU A 158 -15.09 -7.58 -16.82
CA GLU A 158 -15.46 -8.98 -17.09
C GLU A 158 -14.33 -9.60 -17.91
N HIS A 159 -13.70 -10.66 -17.39
CA HIS A 159 -12.72 -11.45 -18.14
C HIS A 159 -13.22 -12.88 -18.27
N ASP A 160 -12.80 -13.56 -19.34
CA ASP A 160 -13.17 -14.97 -19.60
C ASP A 160 -12.75 -15.90 -18.45
N GLU A 161 -11.73 -15.51 -17.68
CA GLU A 161 -11.16 -16.26 -16.54
C GLU A 161 -11.76 -15.85 -15.18
N GLY A 162 -12.62 -14.83 -15.15
CA GLY A 162 -13.29 -14.36 -13.95
C GLY A 162 -13.39 -12.83 -13.88
N ASP A 163 -14.45 -12.37 -13.23
CA ASP A 163 -14.73 -10.96 -13.05
C ASP A 163 -13.71 -10.28 -12.12
N GLN A 164 -13.29 -9.07 -12.46
CA GLN A 164 -12.29 -8.32 -11.72
C GLN A 164 -12.84 -6.98 -11.23
N LEU A 165 -12.52 -6.65 -9.98
CA LEU A 165 -12.93 -5.41 -9.35
C LEU A 165 -11.70 -4.63 -8.91
N THR A 166 -11.67 -3.35 -9.24
CA THR A 166 -10.58 -2.44 -8.87
C THR A 166 -11.14 -1.19 -8.20
N PHE A 167 -10.56 -0.79 -7.06
CA PHE A 167 -10.82 0.50 -6.42
C PHE A 167 -9.57 1.36 -6.44
N CYS A 168 -9.71 2.61 -6.86
CA CYS A 168 -8.63 3.59 -6.84
C CYS A 168 -8.75 4.47 -5.61
N ILE A 169 -7.64 4.59 -4.87
CA ILE A 169 -7.57 5.21 -3.56
C ILE A 169 -6.53 6.33 -3.62
N ALA A 170 -6.93 7.51 -3.16
CA ALA A 170 -6.00 8.61 -2.89
C ALA A 170 -5.64 8.60 -1.42
N VAL A 171 -4.34 8.63 -1.13
CA VAL A 171 -3.80 8.67 0.22
C VAL A 171 -2.83 9.82 0.36
N THR A 172 -2.93 10.52 1.48
CA THR A 172 -1.97 11.52 1.93
C THR A 172 -1.42 11.08 3.28
N ALA A 173 -0.10 11.07 3.42
CA ALA A 173 0.57 10.77 4.67
C ALA A 173 1.71 11.76 4.92
N PRO A 174 1.81 12.39 6.10
CA PRO A 174 3.00 13.15 6.46
C PRO A 174 4.22 12.23 6.53
N PHE A 175 5.42 12.80 6.41
CA PHE A 175 6.64 12.08 6.71
C PHE A 175 7.62 12.95 7.50
N THR A 176 8.45 12.29 8.29
CA THR A 176 9.63 12.89 8.94
C THR A 176 10.88 12.30 8.31
N THR A 177 11.98 13.02 8.33
CA THR A 177 13.27 12.57 7.83
C THR A 177 14.14 12.12 8.98
N LEU A 178 14.73 10.95 8.85
CA LEU A 178 15.75 10.46 9.77
C LEU A 178 17.08 10.29 9.03
N PRO A 179 18.21 10.45 9.71
CA PRO A 179 19.50 10.06 9.15
C PRO A 179 19.46 8.57 8.79
N TYR A 180 20.08 8.23 7.66
CA TYR A 180 20.23 6.87 7.20
C TYR A 180 21.70 6.64 6.87
N GLU A 181 22.36 5.82 7.67
CA GLU A 181 23.68 5.30 7.34
C GLU A 181 23.50 4.05 6.51
N LYS A 182 24.03 4.08 5.29
CA LYS A 182 24.12 2.87 4.47
C LYS A 182 25.09 1.92 5.18
N GLU A 183 24.59 0.83 5.74
CA GLU A 183 25.47 -0.21 6.27
C GLU A 183 26.43 -0.65 5.16
N PRO A 184 27.74 -0.72 5.45
CA PRO A 184 28.71 -1.15 4.47
C PRO A 184 28.34 -2.55 4.01
N VAL A 185 28.46 -2.79 2.71
CA VAL A 185 28.39 -4.14 2.15
C VAL A 185 29.56 -4.90 2.75
N ASP A 186 29.33 -5.65 3.81
CA ASP A 186 30.23 -6.73 4.15
C ASP A 186 30.19 -7.67 2.95
N ALA A 187 31.19 -7.50 2.08
CA ALA A 187 31.50 -8.44 1.04
C ALA A 187 31.48 -9.80 1.74
N VAL A 188 30.60 -10.69 1.29
CA VAL A 188 30.60 -12.09 1.67
C VAL A 188 32.05 -12.56 1.53
N VAL A 189 32.77 -12.61 2.65
CA VAL A 189 34.07 -13.26 2.69
C VAL A 189 33.68 -14.72 2.55
N ASP A 190 33.93 -15.28 1.36
CA ASP A 190 33.99 -16.72 1.17
C ASP A 190 34.98 -17.26 2.20
N ASP A 191 34.48 -17.63 3.39
CA ASP A 191 35.28 -18.34 4.37
C ASP A 191 35.53 -19.74 3.83
N PRO A 192 36.79 -20.11 3.49
CA PRO A 192 37.07 -21.50 3.21
C PRO A 192 36.88 -22.30 4.50
N ILE A 193 35.88 -23.17 4.46
CA ILE A 193 35.63 -24.24 5.44
C ILE A 193 36.96 -24.89 5.83
N MET A 194 37.37 -24.75 7.09
CA MET A 194 38.34 -25.63 7.74
C MET A 194 38.07 -25.76 9.25
N PRO A 195 38.46 -26.90 9.86
CA PRO A 195 37.61 -27.60 10.80
C PRO A 195 37.81 -27.19 12.26
N ALA A 196 36.80 -27.53 13.06
CA ALA A 196 36.71 -27.36 14.50
C ALA A 196 37.98 -27.80 15.26
N SER A 197 38.39 -26.99 16.24
CA SER A 197 39.11 -27.47 17.42
C SER A 197 38.85 -26.58 18.64
N LYS A 198 38.23 -27.24 19.63
CA LYS A 198 38.08 -26.96 21.07
C LYS A 198 38.89 -25.80 21.67
N GLY A 199 38.18 -25.01 22.49
CA GLY A 199 38.75 -24.21 23.57
C GLY A 199 37.66 -23.53 24.40
N PHE A 200 37.18 -24.21 25.44
CA PHE A 200 36.26 -23.68 26.45
C PHE A 200 37.02 -22.68 27.34
N SER A 201 36.51 -21.46 27.52
CA SER A 201 36.72 -20.72 28.77
C SER A 201 35.61 -19.68 28.96
N ALA A 202 34.92 -19.80 30.09
CA ALA A 202 33.79 -18.99 30.49
C ALA A 202 34.25 -17.66 31.11
N SER A 203 33.54 -16.57 30.78
CA SER A 203 33.28 -15.46 31.70
C SER A 203 32.10 -14.63 31.17
N ALA A 204 31.03 -14.62 31.95
CA ALA A 204 30.08 -13.50 32.09
C ALA A 204 30.31 -12.93 33.51
N PRO A 205 29.89 -11.70 33.89
CA PRO A 205 28.84 -10.87 33.26
C PRO A 205 29.14 -9.35 33.21
N GLU A 206 28.51 -8.60 32.30
CA GLU A 206 27.83 -7.32 32.59
C GLU A 206 27.04 -6.82 31.36
N PRO A 207 25.84 -6.23 31.55
CA PRO A 207 24.97 -5.83 30.45
C PRO A 207 25.22 -4.37 30.05
N PRO A 208 25.40 -4.04 28.76
CA PRO A 208 25.20 -2.67 28.33
C PRO A 208 23.70 -2.44 28.07
N ALA A 209 23.15 -1.59 28.94
CA ALA A 209 22.04 -0.66 28.78
C ALA A 209 21.06 -0.88 27.61
N ALA A 210 19.80 -1.08 27.98
CA ALA A 210 18.68 -0.61 27.17
C ALA A 210 18.88 0.89 26.90
N ASP A 211 19.15 1.24 25.65
CA ASP A 211 19.03 2.61 25.18
C ASP A 211 17.54 2.83 24.88
N ASP A 212 16.82 3.22 25.93
CA ASP A 212 15.51 3.87 25.83
C ASP A 212 15.70 5.22 25.14
N GLY A 213 15.84 5.16 23.81
CA GLY A 213 15.80 6.31 22.92
C GLY A 213 14.38 6.56 22.38
N ASP A 214 13.36 6.50 23.24
CA ASP A 214 12.04 7.04 22.93
C ASP A 214 12.11 8.58 22.97
N ALA A 215 12.75 9.14 21.96
CA ALA A 215 12.57 10.54 21.62
C ALA A 215 11.36 10.64 20.70
N THR A 216 10.15 10.51 21.26
CA THR A 216 8.94 11.08 20.66
C THR A 216 9.02 12.61 20.74
N THR A 217 10.03 13.21 20.10
CA THR A 217 9.94 14.62 19.72
C THR A 217 8.83 14.72 18.70
N SER A 218 7.74 15.39 19.08
CA SER A 218 6.73 15.92 18.17
C SER A 218 7.41 16.91 17.22
N ALA A 219 8.16 16.38 16.26
CA ALA A 219 8.68 17.12 15.13
C ALA A 219 7.50 17.36 14.19
N LEU A 220 7.35 18.61 13.75
CA LEU A 220 6.48 18.91 12.62
C LEU A 220 6.93 18.04 11.43
N PRO A 221 6.00 17.54 10.61
CA PRO A 221 6.36 16.72 9.47
C PRO A 221 7.24 17.53 8.51
N ASP A 222 8.27 16.88 7.97
CA ASP A 222 9.22 17.48 7.02
C ASP A 222 8.63 17.61 5.62
N GLY A 223 7.56 16.87 5.34
CA GLY A 223 6.81 16.94 4.09
C GLY A 223 5.59 16.02 4.09
N GLU A 224 4.99 15.89 2.92
CA GLU A 224 3.76 15.14 2.69
C GLU A 224 3.94 14.19 1.49
N LEU A 225 3.65 12.91 1.71
CA LEU A 225 3.53 11.90 0.66
C LEU A 225 2.15 11.96 0.04
N GLN A 226 2.11 12.01 -1.28
CA GLN A 226 0.88 11.87 -2.06
C GLN A 226 0.92 10.55 -2.80
N ILE A 227 -0.09 9.73 -2.56
CA ILE A 227 -0.12 8.36 -3.02
C ILE A 227 -1.43 8.09 -3.77
N LEU A 228 -1.29 7.53 -4.96
CA LEU A 228 -2.41 7.00 -5.72
C LEU A 228 -2.21 5.50 -5.84
N ALA A 229 -3.12 4.72 -5.25
CA ALA A 229 -3.06 3.26 -5.25
C ALA A 229 -4.31 2.64 -5.86
N SER A 230 -4.16 1.48 -6.49
CA SER A 230 -5.25 0.68 -7.04
C SER A 230 -5.30 -0.67 -6.32
N PHE A 231 -6.44 -0.98 -5.72
CA PHE A 231 -6.69 -2.27 -5.05
C PHE A 231 -7.53 -3.13 -5.96
N LYS A 232 -7.03 -4.31 -6.30
CA LYS A 232 -7.65 -5.24 -7.24
C LYS A 232 -8.00 -6.54 -6.55
N THR A 233 -9.15 -7.10 -6.91
CA THR A 233 -9.57 -8.42 -6.47
C THR A 233 -10.31 -9.15 -7.60
N ASN A 234 -10.29 -10.48 -7.55
CA ASN A 234 -11.10 -11.32 -8.42
C ASN A 234 -12.41 -11.64 -7.69
N VAL A 235 -13.54 -11.41 -8.35
CA VAL A 235 -14.86 -11.73 -7.82
C VAL A 235 -15.06 -13.24 -7.98
N ARG A 236 -14.98 -13.97 -6.87
CA ARG A 236 -15.18 -15.42 -6.84
C ARG A 236 -16.64 -15.76 -6.52
N GLU A 237 -17.12 -16.90 -7.01
CA GLU A 237 -18.50 -17.38 -6.78
C GLU A 237 -18.82 -17.59 -5.29
N ASN A 238 -17.80 -17.83 -4.45
CA ASN A 238 -17.94 -18.00 -3.00
C ASN A 238 -18.06 -16.66 -2.22
N GLY A 239 -17.92 -15.51 -2.89
CA GLY A 239 -17.99 -14.19 -2.28
C GLY A 239 -16.73 -13.75 -1.54
N GLU A 240 -15.66 -14.55 -1.54
CA GLU A 240 -14.37 -14.14 -0.97
C GLU A 240 -13.67 -13.14 -1.90
N LEU A 241 -13.20 -12.04 -1.32
CA LEU A 241 -12.45 -11.00 -2.01
C LEU A 241 -11.01 -11.00 -1.49
N ASP A 242 -10.08 -11.43 -2.32
CA ASP A 242 -8.64 -11.39 -2.05
C ASP A 242 -8.09 -10.08 -2.64
N TRP A 243 -7.95 -9.06 -1.79
CA TRP A 243 -7.52 -7.72 -2.21
C TRP A 243 -6.00 -7.64 -2.28
N LYS A 244 -5.49 -7.19 -3.43
CA LYS A 244 -4.06 -6.90 -3.62
C LYS A 244 -3.87 -5.50 -4.16
N ILE A 245 -2.75 -4.88 -3.78
CA ILE A 245 -2.35 -3.60 -4.37
C ILE A 245 -1.79 -3.90 -5.77
N ASP A 246 -2.46 -3.43 -6.81
CA ASP A 246 -2.10 -3.71 -8.21
C ASP A 246 -1.23 -2.61 -8.82
N ASP A 247 -1.45 -1.36 -8.42
CA ASP A 247 -0.63 -0.23 -8.81
C ASP A 247 -0.49 0.77 -7.65
N MET A 248 0.67 1.43 -7.57
CA MET A 248 0.93 2.46 -6.58
C MET A 248 1.93 3.49 -7.12
N LEU A 249 1.51 4.75 -7.11
CA LEU A 249 2.33 5.90 -7.43
C LEU A 249 2.55 6.73 -6.17
N ILE A 250 3.81 6.97 -5.82
CA ILE A 250 4.20 7.80 -4.68
C ILE A 250 4.91 9.05 -5.18
N THR A 251 4.44 10.23 -4.76
CA THR A 251 5.05 11.54 -5.02
C THR A 251 5.20 12.33 -3.72
N GLY A 252 5.87 13.49 -3.77
CA GLY A 252 6.05 14.35 -2.59
C GLY A 252 7.31 14.10 -1.74
N LEU A 253 8.14 13.11 -2.12
CA LEU A 253 9.48 12.93 -1.56
C LEU A 253 10.46 13.99 -2.06
N THR A 254 10.36 15.18 -1.51
CA THR A 254 11.38 16.22 -1.65
C THR A 254 11.77 16.69 -0.26
N LYS A 255 13.06 16.63 0.07
CA LYS A 255 13.56 17.18 1.33
C LYS A 255 13.24 18.68 1.34
N SER A 256 12.43 19.11 2.31
CA SER A 256 12.23 20.52 2.61
C SER A 256 13.60 21.11 2.98
N SER A 257 14.19 21.89 2.08
CA SER A 257 15.37 22.67 2.39
C SER A 257 14.93 23.84 3.25
N THR A 258 15.05 23.70 4.57
CA THR A 258 15.02 24.81 5.51
C THR A 258 16.43 25.32 5.78
#